data_AF-A0A1X2FV87-F1
#
_entry.id   AF-A0A1X2FV87-F1
#
_cell.length_a   1.000
_cell.length_b   1.000
_cell.length_c   1.000
_cell.angle_alpha   90.00
_cell.angle_beta   90.00
_cell.angle_gamma   90.00
#
_symmetry.space_group_name_H-M   'P 1'
#
loop_
_entity.id
_entity.type
_entity.pdbx_description
1 polymer ?
#
loop_
_entity_poly.entity_id
_entity_poly.type
_entity_poly.pdbx_seq_one_letter_code
_entity_poly.pdbx_strand_id
1 'polypeptide(L)'
;MEYLYERISYLRGLVDGLEIDEKSKEGKVLIAIIDALEDFADAINDLEASQSELDDYVGAIDEDLSEVEDEIYDDESDDEYDYVEVECPNCHMLMSVEDELLDDEDAEIVCPHCNETVNVKDVIIYEDDDKE
;
A
#
# COMPACT_ATOMS: atom_id res chain seq x y z
N MET A 1 -8.65 -13.36 -20.44
CA MET A 1 -10.00 -12.75 -20.59
C MET A 1 -10.78 -13.16 -21.87
N GLU A 2 -10.87 -14.45 -22.23
CA GLU A 2 -11.59 -14.91 -23.46
C GLU A 2 -13.08 -14.52 -23.51
N TYR A 3 -13.71 -14.35 -22.34
CA TYR A 3 -15.13 -14.04 -22.21
C TYR A 3 -15.56 -12.72 -22.90
N LEU A 4 -14.69 -11.70 -22.95
CA LEU A 4 -15.02 -10.42 -23.61
C LEU A 4 -15.11 -10.61 -25.13
N TYR A 5 -14.13 -11.26 -25.74
CA TYR A 5 -14.14 -11.58 -27.16
C TYR A 5 -15.25 -12.54 -27.54
N GLU A 6 -15.55 -13.53 -26.70
CA GLU A 6 -16.68 -14.44 -26.92
C GLU A 6 -18.01 -13.67 -26.97
N ARG A 7 -18.21 -12.72 -26.06
CA ARG A 7 -19.41 -11.88 -26.04
C ARG A 7 -19.49 -10.94 -27.25
N ILE A 8 -18.37 -10.36 -27.65
CA ILE A 8 -18.34 -9.47 -28.82
C ILE A 8 -18.59 -10.27 -30.11
N SER A 9 -17.98 -11.45 -30.23
CA SER A 9 -18.23 -12.39 -31.34
C SER A 9 -19.70 -12.82 -31.39
N TYR A 10 -20.32 -13.07 -30.23
CA TYR A 10 -21.75 -13.35 -30.15
C TYR A 10 -22.61 -12.17 -30.61
N LEU A 11 -22.27 -10.94 -30.22
CA LEU A 11 -22.95 -9.73 -30.69
C LEU A 11 -22.83 -9.55 -32.20
N ARG A 12 -21.66 -9.82 -32.77
CA ARG A 12 -21.41 -9.79 -34.22
C ARG A 12 -22.31 -10.78 -34.95
N GLY A 13 -22.37 -12.03 -34.47
CA GLY A 13 -23.28 -13.04 -35.02
C GLY A 13 -24.76 -12.70 -34.88
N LEU A 14 -25.17 -12.01 -33.82
CA LEU A 14 -26.54 -11.51 -33.68
C LEU A 14 -26.88 -10.41 -34.69
N VAL A 15 -25.94 -9.49 -34.95
CA VAL A 15 -26.12 -8.44 -35.95
C VAL A 15 -26.23 -9.03 -37.35
N ASP A 16 -25.42 -10.03 -37.67
CA ASP A 16 -25.50 -10.76 -38.94
C ASP A 16 -26.85 -11.48 -39.10
N GLY A 17 -27.34 -12.10 -38.02
CA GLY A 17 -28.63 -12.81 -38.01
C GLY A 17 -29.87 -11.93 -38.07
N LEU A 18 -29.73 -10.63 -37.79
CA LEU A 18 -30.80 -9.63 -37.91
C LEU A 18 -30.98 -9.11 -39.34
N GLU A 19 -30.15 -9.56 -40.28
CA GLU A 19 -30.13 -9.09 -41.68
C GLU A 19 -30.07 -7.56 -41.78
N ILE A 20 -29.33 -6.91 -40.87
CA ILE A 20 -29.21 -5.46 -40.86
C ILE A 20 -28.48 -5.02 -42.13
N ASP A 21 -29.07 -4.05 -42.85
CA ASP A 21 -28.37 -3.41 -43.96
C ASP A 21 -27.19 -2.60 -43.40
N GLU A 22 -25.98 -3.12 -43.54
CA GLU A 22 -24.74 -2.47 -43.13
C GLU A 22 -24.53 -1.09 -43.80
N LYS A 23 -25.26 -0.80 -44.88
CA LYS A 23 -25.21 0.50 -45.57
C LYS A 23 -26.18 1.52 -44.99
N SER A 24 -27.16 1.07 -44.20
CA SER A 24 -28.07 1.94 -43.45
C SER A 24 -27.29 2.76 -42.42
N LYS A 25 -27.90 3.86 -41.94
CA LYS A 25 -27.25 4.70 -40.93
C LYS A 25 -27.11 3.95 -39.61
N GLU A 26 -28.13 3.18 -39.27
CA GLU A 26 -28.25 2.37 -38.08
C GLU A 26 -27.25 1.20 -38.09
N GLY A 27 -27.12 0.49 -39.23
CA GLY A 27 -26.16 -0.60 -39.40
C GLY A 27 -24.71 -0.16 -39.25
N LYS A 28 -24.35 0.99 -39.83
CA LYS A 28 -23.01 1.57 -39.66
C LYS A 28 -22.68 1.90 -38.21
N VAL A 29 -23.66 2.42 -37.47
CA VAL A 29 -23.47 2.74 -36.04
C VAL A 29 -23.28 1.45 -35.24
N LEU A 30 -24.07 0.41 -35.49
CA LEU A 30 -23.95 -0.86 -34.79
C LEU A 30 -22.60 -1.55 -35.02
N ILE A 31 -22.13 -1.57 -36.27
CA ILE A 31 -20.80 -2.10 -36.60
C ILE A 31 -19.71 -1.31 -35.88
N ALA A 32 -19.77 0.02 -35.94
CA ALA A 32 -18.79 0.87 -35.26
C ALA A 32 -18.79 0.69 -33.73
N ILE A 33 -19.95 0.40 -33.12
CA ILE A 33 -20.03 0.06 -31.69
C ILE A 33 -19.36 -1.28 -31.42
N ILE A 34 -19.57 -2.30 -32.25
CA ILE A 34 -18.93 -3.61 -32.10
C ILE A 34 -17.42 -3.48 -32.23
N ASP A 35 -16.93 -2.78 -33.25
CA ASP A 35 -15.50 -2.57 -33.45
C ASP A 35 -14.88 -1.82 -32.24
N ALA A 36 -15.55 -0.79 -31.73
CA ALA A 36 -15.07 -0.10 -30.52
C ALA A 36 -15.05 -1.02 -29.28
N LEU A 37 -15.98 -1.97 -29.17
CA LEU A 37 -15.96 -2.97 -28.10
C LEU A 37 -14.79 -3.95 -28.25
N GLU A 38 -14.38 -4.30 -29.48
CA GLU A 38 -13.16 -5.08 -29.73
C GLU A 38 -11.92 -4.32 -29.26
N ASP A 39 -11.80 -3.04 -29.63
CA ASP A 39 -10.70 -2.18 -29.15
C ASP A 39 -10.65 -2.10 -27.62
N PHE A 40 -11.81 -2.05 -26.95
CA PHE A 40 -11.87 -2.10 -25.49
C PHE A 40 -11.42 -3.44 -24.92
N ALA A 41 -11.77 -4.56 -25.57
CA ALA A 41 -11.34 -5.88 -25.13
C ALA A 41 -9.82 -6.04 -25.25
N ASP A 42 -9.24 -5.56 -26.34
CA ASP A 42 -7.78 -5.51 -26.56
C ASP A 42 -7.10 -4.69 -25.46
N ALA A 43 -7.53 -3.45 -25.25
CA ALA A 43 -6.93 -2.58 -24.24
C ALA A 43 -7.02 -3.13 -22.81
N ILE A 44 -8.12 -3.83 -22.49
CA ILE A 44 -8.32 -4.45 -21.18
C ILE A 44 -7.40 -5.67 -21.00
N ASN A 45 -7.19 -6.49 -22.04
CA ASN A 45 -6.23 -7.59 -22.00
C ASN A 45 -4.80 -7.08 -21.78
N ASP A 46 -4.40 -6.03 -22.50
CA ASP A 46 -3.07 -5.44 -22.34
C ASP A 46 -2.86 -4.88 -20.92
N LEU A 47 -3.94 -4.31 -20.34
CA LEU A 47 -3.93 -3.82 -18.96
C LEU A 47 -3.79 -4.97 -17.95
N GLU A 48 -4.49 -6.08 -18.13
CA GLU A 48 -4.36 -7.28 -17.28
C GLU A 48 -2.92 -7.81 -17.30
N ALA A 49 -2.31 -7.91 -18.48
CA ALA A 49 -0.91 -8.35 -18.60
C ALA A 49 0.04 -7.41 -17.84
N SER A 50 -0.12 -6.11 -18.03
CA SER A 50 0.67 -5.10 -17.32
C SER A 50 0.47 -5.16 -15.80
N GLN A 51 -0.77 -5.43 -15.34
CA GLN A 51 -1.07 -5.59 -13.92
C GLN A 51 -0.40 -6.84 -13.35
N SER A 52 -0.43 -7.96 -14.08
CA SER A 52 0.23 -9.19 -13.65
C SER A 52 1.74 -8.98 -13.46
N GLU A 53 2.38 -8.25 -14.38
CA GLU A 53 3.81 -7.90 -14.24
C GLU A 53 4.05 -7.05 -12.99
N LEU A 54 3.18 -6.08 -12.69
CA LEU A 54 3.29 -5.26 -11.48
C LEU A 54 3.09 -6.08 -10.20
N ASP A 55 2.19 -7.06 -10.20
CA ASP A 55 1.97 -7.96 -9.07
C ASP A 55 3.26 -8.76 -8.75
N ASP A 56 3.91 -9.28 -9.79
CA ASP A 56 5.19 -9.97 -9.66
C ASP A 56 6.28 -9.04 -9.10
N TYR A 57 6.37 -7.78 -9.57
CA TYR A 57 7.33 -6.81 -9.04
C TYR A 57 7.08 -6.45 -7.59
N VAL A 58 5.81 -6.27 -7.19
CA VAL A 58 5.45 -5.96 -5.80
C VAL A 58 5.74 -7.15 -4.91
N GLY A 59 5.45 -8.36 -5.36
CA GLY A 59 5.82 -9.59 -4.65
C GLY A 59 7.32 -9.72 -4.42
N ALA A 60 8.14 -9.40 -5.45
CA ALA A 60 9.60 -9.40 -5.30
C ALA A 60 10.08 -8.35 -4.29
N ILE A 61 9.47 -7.15 -4.26
CA ILE A 61 9.81 -6.12 -3.26
C ILE A 61 9.44 -6.60 -1.85
N ASP A 62 8.29 -7.24 -1.68
CA ASP A 62 7.85 -7.80 -0.39
C ASP A 62 8.82 -8.88 0.11
N GLU A 63 9.25 -9.77 -0.77
CA GLU A 63 10.26 -10.79 -0.46
C GLU A 63 11.61 -10.16 -0.07
N ASP A 64 12.12 -9.21 -0.87
CA ASP A 64 13.36 -8.48 -0.57
C ASP A 64 13.29 -7.75 0.78
N LEU A 65 12.15 -7.13 1.09
CA LEU A 65 11.96 -6.43 2.37
C LEU A 65 11.89 -7.40 3.54
N SER A 66 11.24 -8.55 3.37
CA SER A 66 11.21 -9.61 4.38
C SER A 66 12.62 -10.12 4.70
N GLU A 67 13.48 -10.29 3.69
CA GLU A 67 14.89 -10.66 3.91
C GLU A 67 15.66 -9.59 4.69
N VAL A 68 15.41 -8.30 4.42
CA VAL A 68 16.01 -7.19 5.16
C VAL A 68 15.49 -7.13 6.60
N GLU A 69 14.19 -7.38 6.79
CA GLU A 69 13.59 -7.45 8.12
C GLU A 69 14.22 -8.57 8.92
N ASP A 70 14.39 -9.76 8.35
CA ASP A 70 15.10 -10.85 8.99
C ASP A 70 16.56 -10.45 9.30
N GLU A 71 17.32 -9.86 8.37
CA GLU A 71 18.72 -9.47 8.66
C GLU A 71 18.86 -8.41 9.76
N ILE A 72 17.90 -7.49 9.89
CA ILE A 72 17.94 -6.38 10.86
C ILE A 72 17.28 -6.74 12.20
N TYR A 73 16.23 -7.55 12.17
CA TYR A 73 15.38 -7.85 13.33
C TYR A 73 15.46 -9.32 13.80
N ASP A 74 16.06 -10.25 13.06
CA ASP A 74 16.26 -11.68 13.45
C ASP A 74 17.60 -11.92 14.18
N ASP A 75 18.41 -10.88 14.43
CA ASP A 75 19.44 -10.99 15.46
C ASP A 75 18.71 -10.97 16.81
N GLU A 76 18.39 -12.16 17.34
CA GLU A 76 17.92 -12.45 18.71
C GLU A 76 18.91 -11.95 19.80
N SER A 77 19.65 -10.86 19.57
CA SER A 77 19.96 -9.96 20.66
C SER A 77 18.64 -9.34 21.08
N ASP A 78 18.08 -9.94 22.13
CA ASP A 78 17.18 -9.41 23.16
C ASP A 78 17.64 -8.04 23.73
N ASP A 79 18.40 -7.24 22.96
CA ASP A 79 18.51 -5.80 23.09
C ASP A 79 17.27 -5.23 22.38
N GLU A 80 16.09 -5.67 22.83
CA GLU A 80 14.89 -4.84 22.80
C GLU A 80 15.35 -3.57 23.49
N TYR A 81 15.78 -2.57 22.71
CA TYR A 81 15.89 -1.21 23.21
C TYR A 81 14.47 -0.93 23.67
N ASP A 82 14.19 -1.16 24.95
CA ASP A 82 12.87 -1.07 25.53
C ASP A 82 12.51 0.40 25.40
N TYR A 83 11.80 0.75 24.33
CA TYR A 83 11.48 2.15 24.08
C TYR A 83 10.23 2.46 24.88
N VAL A 84 10.35 3.33 25.87
CA VAL A 84 9.22 3.80 26.67
C VAL A 84 8.73 5.14 26.15
N GLU A 85 7.41 5.31 26.15
CA GLU A 85 6.82 6.61 25.86
C GLU A 85 6.89 7.50 27.11
N VAL A 86 7.47 8.68 26.95
CA VAL A 86 7.58 9.67 28.01
C VAL A 86 7.00 11.01 27.57
N GLU A 87 6.38 11.73 28.50
CA GLU A 87 5.88 13.07 28.28
C GLU A 87 6.99 14.10 28.55
N CYS A 88 7.23 14.99 27.59
CA CYS A 88 8.19 16.08 27.77
C CYS A 88 7.65 17.14 28.76
N PRO A 89 8.42 17.53 29.80
CA PRO A 89 7.97 18.50 30.81
C PRO A 89 7.79 19.93 30.29
N ASN A 90 8.38 20.26 29.12
CA ASN A 90 8.32 21.60 28.56
C ASN A 90 7.15 21.78 27.59
N CYS A 91 6.87 20.76 26.76
CA CYS A 91 5.87 20.86 25.69
C CYS A 91 4.69 19.89 25.82
N HIS A 92 4.72 18.98 26.80
CA HIS A 92 3.66 18.01 27.08
C HIS A 92 3.31 17.10 25.90
N MET A 93 4.25 16.92 24.98
CA MET A 93 4.13 15.96 23.88
C MET A 93 4.88 14.68 24.25
N LEU A 94 4.30 13.55 23.85
CA LEU A 94 4.90 12.24 24.00
C LEU A 94 6.09 12.09 23.07
N MET A 95 7.14 11.49 23.58
CA MET A 95 8.34 11.12 22.84
C MET A 95 8.82 9.74 23.28
N SER A 96 9.41 9.00 22.36
CA SER A 96 9.96 7.67 22.62
C SER A 96 11.43 7.79 23.02
N VAL A 97 11.82 7.14 24.12
CA VAL A 97 13.17 7.16 24.70
C VAL A 97 13.57 5.73 25.06
N GLU A 98 14.85 5.39 24.90
CA GLU A 98 15.42 4.10 25.32
C GLU A 98 15.35 3.98 26.85
N ASP A 99 14.79 2.89 27.39
CA ASP A 99 14.60 2.66 28.83
C ASP A 99 15.93 2.69 29.59
N GLU A 100 17.01 2.17 28.98
CA GLU A 100 18.36 2.24 29.56
C GLU A 100 18.83 3.68 29.88
N LEU A 101 18.34 4.69 29.14
CA LEU A 101 18.69 6.09 29.42
C LEU A 101 17.98 6.62 30.66
N LEU A 102 16.86 6.02 31.07
CA LEU A 102 16.14 6.40 32.29
C LEU A 102 16.84 5.90 33.57
N ASP A 103 17.64 4.83 33.45
CA ASP A 103 18.47 4.31 34.53
C ASP A 103 19.67 5.21 34.86
N ASP A 104 20.15 6.00 33.89
CA ASP A 104 21.22 6.99 34.12
C ASP A 104 20.65 8.34 34.58
N GLU A 105 20.68 8.52 35.89
CA GLU A 105 20.24 9.72 36.61
C GLU A 105 20.79 11.07 36.10
N ASP A 106 21.89 11.09 35.35
CA ASP A 106 22.53 12.29 34.80
C ASP A 106 22.33 12.42 33.27
N ALA A 107 21.58 11.52 32.63
CA ALA A 107 21.32 11.56 31.20
C ALA A 107 20.46 12.77 30.78
N GLU A 108 20.79 13.31 29.61
CA GLU A 108 20.09 14.41 28.97
C GLU A 108 19.58 13.97 27.60
N ILE A 109 18.30 14.20 27.35
CA ILE A 109 17.63 13.86 26.08
C ILE A 109 17.11 15.13 25.43
N VAL A 110 17.14 15.19 24.10
CA VAL A 110 16.63 16.33 23.35
C VAL A 110 15.23 16.02 22.87
N CYS A 111 14.26 16.84 23.27
CA CYS A 111 12.88 16.66 22.82
C CYS A 111 12.77 16.95 21.30
N PRO A 112 12.25 16.04 20.47
CA PRO A 112 12.10 16.25 19.03
C PRO A 112 11.02 17.28 18.66
N HIS A 113 10.15 17.62 19.61
CA HIS A 113 9.03 18.53 19.37
C HIS A 113 9.33 20.00 19.73
N CYS A 114 10.03 20.25 20.85
CA CYS A 114 10.38 21.61 21.29
C CYS A 114 11.87 21.93 21.20
N ASN A 115 12.69 20.93 20.86
CA ASN A 115 14.14 21.05 20.68
C ASN A 115 14.92 21.47 21.94
N GLU A 116 14.27 21.42 23.10
CA GLU A 116 14.87 21.68 24.41
C GLU A 116 15.52 20.41 24.96
N THR A 117 16.65 20.56 25.64
CA THR A 117 17.30 19.49 26.37
C THR A 117 16.60 19.31 27.73
N VAL A 118 16.13 18.10 28.02
CA VAL A 118 15.48 17.75 29.27
C VAL A 118 16.27 16.65 29.97
N ASN A 119 16.33 16.70 31.29
CA ASN A 119 16.94 15.64 32.08
C ASN A 119 15.96 14.47 32.18
N VAL A 120 16.47 13.24 32.15
CA VAL A 120 15.64 12.03 32.21
C VAL A 120 14.82 11.89 33.50
N LYS A 121 15.21 12.55 34.59
CA LYS A 121 14.41 12.60 35.83
C LYS A 121 13.16 13.47 35.74
N ASP A 122 13.14 14.40 34.78
CA ASP A 122 12.07 15.38 34.63
C ASP A 122 10.99 14.90 33.65
N VAL A 123 11.23 13.81 32.91
CA VAL A 123 10.21 13.21 32.04
C VAL A 123 9.28 12.29 32.82
N ILE A 124 8.04 12.19 32.34
CA ILE A 124 6.99 11.37 32.97
C ILE A 124 6.76 10.17 32.07
N ILE A 125 6.97 8.95 32.60
CA ILE A 125 6.66 7.71 31.87
C ILE A 125 5.14 7.64 31.68
N TYR A 126 4.72 7.49 30.43
CA TYR A 126 3.31 7.34 30.07
C TYR A 126 2.94 5.85 30.15
N GLU A 127 2.18 5.47 31.19
CA GLU A 127 1.56 4.16 31.30
C GLU A 127 0.17 4.22 30.67
N ASP A 128 -0.02 3.55 29.54
CA ASP A 128 -1.31 3.50 28.83
C ASP A 128 -2.27 2.57 29.62
N ASP A 129 -3.05 3.15 30.54
CA ASP A 129 -4.00 2.46 31.42
C ASP A 129 -5.18 1.77 30.68
N ASP A 130 -5.26 1.86 29.35
CA ASP A 130 -6.39 1.38 28.52
C ASP A 130 -6.15 0.01 27.85
N LYS A 131 -5.17 -0.79 28.29
CA LYS A 131 -5.06 -2.21 27.89
C LYS A 131 -5.98 -3.12 28.74
N GLU A 132 -7.29 -3.05 28.52
CA GLU A 132 -8.28 -4.11 28.81
C GLU A 132 -8.96 -4.62 27.53
#